data_AF-A0A660QK93-F1
#
_entry.id   AF-A0A660QK93-F1
#
_cell.length_a   1.000
_cell.length_b   1.000
_cell.length_c   1.000
_cell.angle_alpha   90.00
_cell.angle_beta   90.00
_cell.angle_gamma   90.00
#
_symmetry.space_group_name_H-M   'P 1'
#
loop_
_entity.id
_entity.type
_entity.pdbx_description
1 polymer ?
#
loop_
_entity_poly.entity_id
_entity_poly.type
_entity_poly.pdbx_seq_one_letter_code
_entity_poly.pdbx_strand_id
1 'polypeptide(L)'
;MSGMKSAYELAMERLGGESQKLTEEQKQAIAEIDAKMRAKIAETEIMFDQQLAAESDPAKAAFIQQTRQQQIGSIRQTAEMEKEATRKET
;
A
#
# COMPACT_ATOMS: atom_id res chain seq x y z
N MET A 1 -37.00 22.34 -12.87
CA MET A 1 -35.99 23.41 -13.04
C MET A 1 -34.66 22.82 -12.58
N SER A 2 -33.86 22.31 -13.52
CA SER A 2 -32.56 21.72 -13.22
C SER A 2 -31.60 22.83 -12.81
N GLY A 3 -31.11 22.80 -11.57
CA GLY A 3 -30.15 23.78 -11.06
C GLY A 3 -28.86 23.77 -11.87
N MET A 4 -28.26 24.94 -12.05
CA MET A 4 -26.97 25.11 -12.70
C MET A 4 -25.92 24.31 -11.91
N LYS A 5 -25.50 23.16 -12.44
CA LYS A 5 -24.45 22.34 -11.84
C LYS A 5 -23.16 23.17 -11.76
N SER A 6 -22.46 23.10 -10.64
CA SER A 6 -21.18 23.76 -10.45
C SER A 6 -20.14 23.18 -11.41
N ALA A 7 -19.13 23.99 -11.76
CA ALA A 7 -18.01 23.55 -12.61
C ALA A 7 -17.27 22.34 -12.01
N TYR A 8 -17.30 22.19 -10.68
CA TYR A 8 -16.77 21.03 -9.97
C TYR A 8 -17.58 19.76 -10.25
N GLU A 9 -18.90 19.81 -10.14
CA GLU A 9 -19.78 18.67 -10.46
C GLU A 9 -19.66 18.26 -11.93
N LEU A 10 -19.54 19.23 -12.85
CA LEU A 10 -19.33 18.96 -14.27
C LEU A 10 -17.97 18.32 -14.57
N ALA A 11 -16.93 18.67 -13.80
CA ALA A 11 -15.60 18.08 -13.91
C ALA A 11 -15.58 16.65 -13.38
N MET A 12 -16.30 16.38 -12.28
CA MET A 12 -16.46 15.03 -11.72
C MET A 12 -17.26 14.10 -12.64
N GLU A 13 -18.32 14.61 -13.29
CA GLU A 13 -19.07 13.86 -14.32
C GLU A 13 -18.20 13.52 -15.55
N ARG A 14 -17.32 14.44 -15.98
CA ARG A 14 -16.41 14.23 -17.13
C ARG A 14 -15.25 13.29 -16.84
N LEU A 15 -14.84 13.15 -15.57
CA LEU A 15 -13.76 12.26 -15.13
C LEU A 15 -14.21 10.82 -14.82
N GLY A 16 -15.49 10.49 -15.03
CA GLY A 16 -15.98 9.11 -14.94
C GLY A 16 -16.70 8.75 -13.64
N GLY A 17 -17.34 9.72 -12.98
CA GLY A 17 -18.25 9.46 -11.85
C GLY A 17 -17.77 10.07 -10.53
N GLU A 18 -18.66 10.13 -9.54
CA GLU A 18 -18.33 10.55 -8.18
C GLU A 18 -17.07 9.81 -7.72
N SER A 19 -15.98 10.52 -7.46
CA SER A 19 -14.95 9.95 -6.59
C SER A 19 -15.68 9.64 -5.30
N GLN A 20 -15.97 8.36 -5.03
CA GLN A 20 -16.56 7.97 -3.76
C GLN A 20 -15.61 8.50 -2.70
N LYS A 21 -16.05 9.56 -2.02
CA LYS A 21 -15.26 10.18 -0.97
C LYS A 21 -15.15 9.12 0.12
N LEU A 22 -13.94 8.70 0.40
CA LEU A 22 -13.69 7.77 1.50
C LEU A 22 -14.23 8.38 2.79
N THR A 23 -14.92 7.57 3.59
CA THR A 23 -15.34 7.96 4.93
C THR A 23 -14.11 8.19 5.82
N GLU A 24 -14.28 8.89 6.93
CA GLU A 24 -13.17 9.10 7.86
C GLU A 24 -12.68 7.76 8.45
N GLU A 25 -13.60 6.82 8.65
CA GLU A 25 -13.28 5.45 9.09
C GLU A 25 -12.44 4.70 8.04
N GLN A 26 -12.81 4.78 6.75
CA GLN A 26 -12.04 4.18 5.66
C GLN A 26 -10.64 4.79 5.55
N LYS A 27 -10.52 6.12 5.68
CA LYS A 27 -9.22 6.81 5.67
C LYS A 27 -8.36 6.36 6.84
N GLN A 28 -8.95 6.25 8.04
CA GLN A 28 -8.23 5.81 9.23
C GLN A 28 -7.77 4.36 9.09
N ALA A 29 -8.64 3.45 8.62
CA ALA A 29 -8.28 2.06 8.36
C ALA A 29 -7.14 1.93 7.33
N ILE A 30 -7.18 2.69 6.24
CA ILE A 30 -6.10 2.74 5.25
C ILE A 30 -4.78 3.23 5.88
N ALA A 31 -4.83 4.26 6.72
CA ALA A 31 -3.65 4.77 7.40
C ALA A 31 -3.04 3.74 8.37
N GLU A 32 -3.88 2.97 9.06
CA GLU A 32 -3.46 1.86 9.92
C GLU A 32 -2.82 0.72 9.11
N ILE A 33 -3.39 0.36 7.95
CA ILE A 33 -2.80 -0.63 7.04
C ILE A 33 -1.41 -0.17 6.58
N ASP A 34 -1.27 1.10 6.18
CA ASP A 34 0.02 1.65 5.76
C ASP A 34 1.03 1.67 6.92
N ALA A 35 0.61 1.97 8.14
CA ALA A 35 1.48 1.92 9.32
C ALA A 35 1.97 0.49 9.61
N LYS A 36 1.07 -0.50 9.57
CA LYS A 36 1.41 -1.93 9.74
C LYS A 36 2.34 -2.42 8.64
N MET A 37 2.07 -2.05 7.38
CA MET A 37 2.92 -2.36 6.23
C MET A 37 4.34 -1.82 6.45
N ARG A 38 4.49 -0.54 6.81
CA ARG A 38 5.80 0.07 7.08
C ARG A 38 6.55 -0.63 8.21
N ALA A 39 5.86 -0.96 9.30
CA ALA A 39 6.46 -1.69 10.42
C ALA A 39 6.98 -3.07 10.00
N LYS A 40 6.18 -3.85 9.26
CA LYS A 40 6.58 -5.16 8.74
C LYS A 40 7.74 -5.08 7.76
N ILE A 41 7.76 -4.07 6.89
CA ILE A 41 8.90 -3.82 6.00
C ILE A 41 10.14 -3.57 6.85
N ALA A 42 10.10 -2.63 7.80
CA ALA A 42 11.26 -2.31 8.63
C ALA A 42 11.80 -3.53 9.40
N GLU A 43 10.91 -4.35 9.97
CA GLU A 43 11.28 -5.62 10.61
C GLU A 43 11.98 -6.58 9.65
N THR A 44 11.41 -6.73 8.45
CA THR A 44 11.97 -7.57 7.37
C THR A 44 13.36 -7.08 6.97
N GLU A 45 13.51 -5.77 6.79
CA GLU A 45 14.79 -5.14 6.43
C GLU A 45 15.84 -5.41 7.52
N ILE A 46 15.52 -5.15 8.79
CA ILE A 46 16.44 -5.38 9.91
C ILE A 46 16.87 -6.86 9.96
N MET A 47 15.93 -7.79 9.81
CA MET A 47 16.22 -9.23 9.84
C MET A 47 17.19 -9.63 8.72
N PHE A 48 16.92 -9.21 7.48
CA PHE A 48 17.77 -9.59 6.34
C PHE A 48 19.11 -8.85 6.33
N ASP A 49 19.16 -7.61 6.80
CA ASP A 49 20.40 -6.85 6.88
C ASP A 49 21.37 -7.50 7.88
N GLN A 50 20.86 -8.09 8.99
CA GLN A 50 21.66 -8.90 9.90
C GLN A 50 22.18 -10.19 9.25
N GLN A 51 21.36 -10.87 8.44
CA GLN A 51 21.79 -12.07 7.70
C GLN A 51 22.87 -11.73 6.66
N LEU A 52 22.70 -10.63 5.94
CA LEU A 52 23.68 -10.17 4.95
C LEU A 52 25.00 -9.76 5.60
N ALA A 53 24.96 -9.12 6.77
CA ALA A 53 26.17 -8.76 7.50
C ALA A 53 26.98 -9.98 7.98
N ALA A 54 26.31 -11.12 8.18
CA ALA A 54 26.95 -12.36 8.61
C ALA A 54 27.38 -13.28 7.45
N GLU A 55 26.99 -12.97 6.21
CA GLU A 55 27.25 -13.83 5.05
C GLU A 55 28.49 -13.37 4.27
N SER A 56 29.40 -14.32 4.01
CA SER A 56 30.66 -14.08 3.28
C SER A 56 30.64 -14.61 1.85
N ASP A 57 29.73 -15.54 1.53
CA ASP A 57 29.58 -16.11 0.21
C ASP A 57 28.73 -15.19 -0.68
N PRO A 58 29.30 -14.63 -1.77
CA PRO A 58 28.58 -13.72 -2.66
C PRO A 58 27.32 -14.33 -3.28
N ALA A 59 27.31 -15.63 -3.57
CA ALA A 59 26.16 -16.29 -4.16
C ALA A 59 25.00 -16.39 -3.15
N LYS A 60 25.31 -16.72 -1.90
CA LYS A 60 24.32 -16.75 -0.82
C LYS A 60 23.84 -15.34 -0.46
N ALA A 61 24.73 -14.36 -0.40
CA ALA A 61 24.35 -12.97 -0.15
C ALA A 61 23.38 -12.46 -1.23
N ALA A 62 23.62 -12.76 -2.51
CA ALA A 62 22.70 -12.42 -3.60
C ALA A 62 21.33 -13.10 -3.45
N PHE A 63 21.30 -14.37 -3.04
CA PHE A 63 20.05 -15.09 -2.77
C PHE A 63 19.27 -14.49 -1.59
N ILE A 64 19.97 -14.11 -0.52
CA ILE A 64 19.37 -13.44 0.65
C ILE A 64 18.76 -12.09 0.22
N GLN A 65 19.48 -11.29 -0.58
CA GLN A 65 18.95 -10.04 -1.12
C GLN A 65 17.72 -10.25 -2.00
N GLN A 66 17.74 -11.25 -2.90
CA GLN A 66 16.59 -11.58 -3.74
C GLN A 66 15.37 -11.95 -2.89
N THR A 67 15.58 -12.77 -1.86
CA THR A 67 14.52 -13.20 -0.94
C THR A 67 13.95 -12.01 -0.15
N ARG A 68 14.81 -11.11 0.35
CA ARG A 68 14.38 -9.85 1.00
C ARG A 68 13.45 -9.05 0.11
N GLN A 69 13.81 -8.88 -1.17
CA GLN A 69 12.98 -8.12 -2.12
C GLN A 69 11.63 -8.79 -2.39
N GLN A 70 11.61 -10.12 -2.53
CA GLN A 70 10.37 -10.87 -2.70
C GLN A 70 9.44 -10.73 -1.50
N GLN A 71 9.96 -10.84 -0.27
CA GLN A 71 9.15 -10.69 0.94
C GLN A 71 8.59 -9.27 1.09
N ILE A 72 9.40 -8.23 0.86
CA ILE A 72 8.93 -6.84 0.86
C ILE A 72 7.86 -6.62 -0.21
N GLY A 73 8.04 -7.19 -1.40
CA GLY A 73 7.05 -7.15 -2.47
C GLY A 73 5.72 -7.77 -2.06
N SER A 74 5.75 -8.95 -1.43
CA SER A 74 4.56 -9.61 -0.91
C SER A 74 3.85 -8.79 0.16
N ILE A 75 4.59 -8.20 1.12
CA ILE A 75 4.02 -7.33 2.16
C ILE A 75 3.27 -6.14 1.53
N ARG A 76 3.88 -5.49 0.53
CA ARG A 76 3.25 -4.37 -0.19
C ARG A 76 1.99 -4.80 -0.95
N GLN A 77 2.05 -5.95 -1.62
CA GLN A 77 0.91 -6.49 -2.35
C GLN A 77 -0.27 -6.79 -1.41
N THR A 78 -0.02 -7.44 -0.28
CA THR A 78 -1.05 -7.70 0.74
C THR A 78 -1.65 -6.40 1.26
N ALA A 79 -0.83 -5.41 1.60
CA ALA A 79 -1.32 -4.12 2.06
C ALA A 79 -2.17 -3.39 1.00
N GLU A 80 -1.81 -3.47 -0.29
CA GLU A 80 -2.62 -2.86 -1.34
C GLU A 80 -3.96 -3.60 -1.52
N MET A 81 -3.98 -4.93 -1.46
CA MET A 81 -5.23 -5.70 -1.50
C MET A 81 -6.15 -5.35 -0.32
N GLU A 82 -5.59 -5.21 0.89
CA GLU A 82 -6.35 -4.79 2.07
C GLU A 82 -6.92 -3.38 1.90
N LYS A 83 -6.12 -2.41 1.41
CA LYS A 83 -6.59 -1.05 1.13
C LYS A 83 -7.68 -1.03 0.05
N GLU A 84 -7.54 -1.81 -1.01
CA GLU A 84 -8.57 -1.94 -2.03
C GLU A 84 -9.86 -2.52 -1.48
N ALA A 85 -9.79 -3.50 -0.58
CA ALA A 85 -10.96 -4.04 0.10
C ALA A 85 -11.64 -2.96 0.94
N THR A 86 -10.88 -2.22 1.77
CA THR A 86 -11.40 -1.11 2.58
C THR A 86 -12.07 -0.02 1.74
N ARG A 87 -11.55 0.28 0.54
CA ARG A 87 -12.17 1.25 -0.38
C ARG A 87 -13.50 0.75 -0.97
N LYS A 88 -13.69 -0.57 -1.07
CA LYS A 88 -14.87 -1.22 -1.66
C LYS A 88 -15.93 -1.58 -0.62
N GLU A 89 -15.60 -1.57 0.67
CA GLU A 89 -16.56 -1.71 1.76
C GLU A 89 -17.51 -0.51 1.76
N THR A 90 -18.77 -0.75 1.41
CA THR A 90 -19.87 0.23 1.30
C THR A 90 -20.55 0.52 2.63
#